data_AF-A0A329SPJ0-F1
#
_entry.id   AF-A0A329SPJ0-F1
#
_cell.length_a   1.000
_cell.length_b   1.000
_cell.length_c   1.000
_cell.angle_alpha   90.00
_cell.angle_beta   90.00
_cell.angle_gamma   90.00
#
_symmetry.space_group_name_H-M   'P 1'
#
loop_
_entity.id
_entity.type
_entity.pdbx_description
1 polymer ?
#
loop_
_entity_poly.entity_id
_entity_poly.type
_entity_poly.pdbx_seq_one_letter_code
_entity_poly.pdbx_strand_id
1 'polypeptide(L)'
;MVRVTGSSTSHNHRVDRAVYENHPPVHRVEDPVLLAFVDVMQSSGSKPKRIMEFLREKTGHNVTLRDVHNMVARMREERRGSDTVEQRLETLLRGFCGRR
;
A
#
# COMPACT_ATOMS: atom_id res chain seq x y z
N MET A 1 50.08 20.51 -1.27
CA MET A 1 49.62 20.76 0.11
C MET A 1 48.13 20.43 0.15
N VAL A 2 47.72 19.35 0.83
CA VAL A 2 46.32 18.90 0.88
C VAL A 2 45.70 19.39 2.19
N ARG A 3 44.56 20.06 2.10
CA ARG A 3 43.80 20.54 3.25
C ARG A 3 42.57 19.65 3.43
N VAL A 4 42.57 18.88 4.52
CA VAL A 4 41.44 18.04 4.90
C VAL A 4 40.61 18.78 5.94
N THR A 5 39.32 18.94 5.68
CA THR A 5 38.35 19.47 6.65
C THR A 5 37.51 18.31 7.18
N GLY A 6 37.49 18.14 8.50
CA GLY A 6 36.63 17.16 9.16
C GLY A 6 35.20 17.68 9.30
N SER A 7 34.21 16.85 8.96
CA SER A 7 32.80 17.09 9.26
C SER A 7 32.36 16.14 10.38
N SER A 8 31.83 16.70 11.46
CA SER A 8 31.12 15.95 12.49
C SER A 8 29.62 16.07 12.21
N THR A 9 28.95 14.94 11.98
CA THR A 9 27.51 14.90 11.73
C THR A 9 26.83 14.19 12.89
N SER A 10 25.92 14.87 13.58
CA SER A 10 25.02 14.28 14.57
C SER A 10 23.58 14.31 14.07
N HIS A 11 22.79 13.29 14.40
CA HIS A 11 21.35 13.32 14.11
C HIS A 11 20.67 14.42 14.92
N ASN A 12 19.78 15.19 14.28
CA ASN A 12 18.94 16.20 14.92
C ASN A 12 17.67 15.62 15.56
N HIS A 13 17.54 14.30 15.58
CA HIS A 13 16.40 13.57 16.10
C HIS A 13 16.88 12.38 16.91
N ARG A 14 16.00 11.92 17.80
CA ARG A 14 16.25 10.72 18.60
C ARG A 14 16.35 9.52 17.66
N VAL A 15 17.52 8.90 17.63
CA VAL A 15 17.73 7.60 16.97
C VAL A 15 17.21 6.54 17.92
N ASP A 16 16.04 6.00 17.60
CA ASP A 16 15.36 5.00 18.41
C ASP A 16 14.84 3.89 17.50
N ARG A 17 14.96 2.64 17.97
CA ARG A 17 14.52 1.47 17.21
C ARG A 17 13.02 1.53 16.91
N ALA A 18 12.21 2.01 17.84
CA ALA A 18 10.77 2.16 17.62
C ALA A 18 10.46 3.23 16.55
N VAL A 19 11.28 4.28 16.43
CA VAL A 19 11.14 5.29 15.37
C VAL A 19 11.46 4.67 14.01
N TYR A 20 12.51 3.86 13.93
CA TYR A 20 12.86 3.13 12.71
C TYR A 20 11.77 2.13 12.30
N GLU A 21 11.33 1.27 13.22
CA GLU A 21 10.33 0.22 12.92
C GLU A 21 8.96 0.77 12.49
N ASN A 22 8.61 2.00 12.91
CA ASN A 22 7.37 2.67 12.51
C ASN A 22 7.53 3.60 11.29
N HIS A 23 8.73 3.68 10.71
CA HIS A 23 8.97 4.51 9.53
C HIS A 23 8.23 3.90 8.31
N PRO A 24 7.43 4.68 7.55
CA PRO A 24 6.56 4.11 6.50
C PRO A 24 7.23 3.22 5.45
N PRO A 25 8.45 3.52 4.98
CA PRO A 25 9.20 2.62 4.09
C PRO A 25 9.54 1.26 4.72
N VAL A 26 9.73 1.19 6.04
CA VAL A 26 10.22 -0.02 6.74
C VAL A 26 9.16 -1.12 6.83
N HIS A 27 7.88 -0.76 6.92
CA HIS A 27 6.78 -1.72 6.93
C HIS A 27 6.00 -1.78 5.61
N ARG A 28 6.53 -1.20 4.54
CA ARG A 28 5.87 -1.20 3.24
C ARG A 28 6.02 -2.55 2.56
N VAL A 29 4.91 -3.09 2.07
CA VAL A 29 4.91 -4.34 1.29
C VAL A 29 4.78 -4.01 -0.19
N GLU A 30 5.84 -4.28 -0.95
CA GLU A 30 5.90 -4.06 -2.40
C GLU A 30 6.03 -5.36 -3.21
N ASP A 31 6.14 -6.51 -2.53
CA ASP A 31 6.22 -7.82 -3.19
C ASP A 31 4.96 -8.08 -4.04
N PRO A 32 5.09 -8.21 -5.38
CA PRO A 32 3.96 -8.37 -6.28
C PRO A 32 3.15 -9.64 -6.00
N VAL A 33 3.78 -10.70 -5.49
CA VAL A 33 3.10 -11.95 -5.14
C VAL A 33 2.17 -11.72 -3.97
N LEU A 34 2.66 -11.06 -2.91
CA LEU A 34 1.84 -10.73 -1.75
C LEU A 34 0.72 -9.76 -2.11
N LEU A 35 0.99 -8.77 -2.97
CA LEU A 35 -0.02 -7.84 -3.46
C LEU A 35 -1.15 -8.56 -4.22
N ALA A 36 -0.82 -9.53 -5.09
CA ALA A 36 -1.82 -10.34 -5.78
C ALA A 36 -2.67 -11.16 -4.81
N PHE A 37 -2.07 -11.74 -3.76
CA PHE A 37 -2.83 -12.44 -2.71
C PHE A 37 -3.75 -11.51 -1.92
N VAL A 38 -3.29 -10.30 -1.58
CA VAL A 38 -4.12 -9.28 -0.90
C VAL A 38 -5.32 -8.89 -1.77
N ASP A 39 -5.11 -8.74 -3.08
CA ASP A 39 -6.17 -8.42 -4.04
C ASP A 39 -7.26 -9.50 -4.07
N VAL A 40 -6.86 -10.77 -4.07
CA VAL A 40 -7.77 -11.92 -3.96
C VAL A 40 -8.49 -11.91 -2.62
N MET A 41 -7.77 -11.75 -1.50
CA MET A 41 -8.36 -11.70 -0.15
C MET A 41 -9.43 -10.60 -0.04
N GLN A 42 -9.14 -9.41 -0.55
CA GLN A 42 -10.06 -8.28 -0.57
C GLN A 42 -11.30 -8.60 -1.41
N SER A 43 -11.10 -9.17 -2.60
CA SER A 43 -12.19 -9.48 -3.53
C SER A 43 -13.10 -10.58 -2.99
N SER A 44 -12.57 -11.47 -2.14
CA SER A 44 -13.34 -12.45 -1.37
C SER A 44 -14.00 -11.89 -0.10
N GLY A 45 -13.91 -10.58 0.15
CA GLY A 45 -14.54 -9.92 1.30
C GLY A 45 -13.79 -10.09 2.62
N SER A 46 -12.49 -10.42 2.60
CA SER A 46 -11.69 -10.52 3.82
C SER A 46 -11.63 -9.19 4.56
N LYS A 47 -11.75 -9.24 5.90
CA LYS A 47 -11.62 -8.05 6.75
C LYS A 47 -10.17 -7.53 6.71
N PRO A 48 -9.95 -6.19 6.72
CA PRO A 48 -8.59 -5.61 6.73
C PRO A 48 -7.67 -6.15 7.83
N LYS A 49 -8.22 -6.46 9.00
CA LYS A 49 -7.45 -7.05 10.10
C LYS A 49 -6.84 -8.42 9.74
N ARG A 50 -7.58 -9.26 9.02
CA ARG A 50 -7.09 -10.58 8.59
C ARG A 50 -6.01 -10.46 7.51
N ILE A 51 -6.14 -9.47 6.62
CA ILE A 51 -5.12 -9.13 5.62
C ILE A 51 -3.83 -8.67 6.32
N MET A 52 -3.96 -7.80 7.34
CA MET A 52 -2.82 -7.34 8.13
C MET A 52 -2.10 -8.50 8.84
N GLU A 53 -2.84 -9.42 9.47
CA GLU A 53 -2.27 -10.60 10.14
C GLU A 53 -1.51 -11.48 9.15
N PHE A 54 -2.09 -11.76 7.97
CA PHE A 54 -1.41 -12.48 6.89
C PHE A 54 -0.11 -11.79 6.46
N LEU A 55 -0.12 -10.47 6.24
CA LEU A 55 1.07 -9.74 5.81
C LEU A 55 2.18 -9.76 6.87
N ARG A 56 1.82 -9.64 8.15
CA ARG A 56 2.77 -9.75 9.26
C ARG A 56 3.41 -11.14 9.31
N GLU A 57 2.61 -12.19 9.12
CA GLU A 57 3.10 -13.57 9.11
C GLU A 57 4.07 -13.83 7.94
N LYS A 58 3.78 -13.28 6.75
CA LYS A 58 4.60 -13.52 5.55
C LYS A 58 5.84 -12.65 5.43
N THR A 59 5.82 -11.43 5.96
CA THR A 59 6.92 -10.47 5.79
C THR A 59 7.74 -10.24 7.05
N GLY A 60 7.19 -10.52 8.24
CA GLY A 60 7.79 -10.11 9.50
C GLY A 60 7.78 -8.60 9.74
N HIS A 61 7.17 -7.80 8.86
CA HIS A 61 7.06 -6.35 9.02
C HIS A 61 5.95 -5.97 9.99
N ASN A 62 6.12 -4.84 10.67
CA ASN A 62 5.10 -4.22 11.52
C ASN A 62 4.02 -3.49 10.70
N VAL A 63 3.36 -4.23 9.80
CA VAL A 63 2.27 -3.72 8.96
C VAL A 63 1.12 -3.24 9.83
N THR A 64 0.62 -2.04 9.58
CA THR A 64 -0.51 -1.44 10.30
C THR A 64 -1.81 -1.53 9.48
N LEU A 65 -2.95 -1.33 10.14
CA LEU A 65 -4.25 -1.24 9.43
C LEU A 65 -4.29 -0.11 8.41
N ARG A 66 -3.59 1.00 8.69
CA ARG A 66 -3.48 2.13 7.76
C ARG A 66 -2.81 1.70 6.46
N ASP A 67 -1.76 0.88 6.54
CA ASP A 67 -1.03 0.40 5.37
C ASP A 67 -1.92 -0.50 4.51
N VAL A 68 -2.71 -1.37 5.14
CA VAL A 68 -3.71 -2.20 4.44
C VAL A 68 -4.78 -1.33 3.76
N HIS A 69 -5.33 -0.34 4.46
CA HIS A 69 -6.31 0.56 3.85
C HIS A 69 -5.74 1.33 2.65
N ASN A 70 -4.51 1.84 2.77
CA ASN A 70 -3.83 2.54 1.69
C ASN A 70 -3.59 1.62 0.48
N MET A 71 -3.17 0.38 0.74
CA MET A 71 -2.96 -0.63 -0.31
C MET A 71 -4.27 -0.94 -1.04
N VAL A 72 -5.35 -1.19 -0.30
CA VAL A 72 -6.67 -1.48 -0.88
C VAL A 72 -7.23 -0.28 -1.62
N ALA A 73 -7.04 0.95 -1.11
CA ALA A 73 -7.44 2.17 -1.79
C ALA A 73 -6.72 2.30 -3.13
N ARG A 74 -5.38 2.12 -3.14
CA ARG A 74 -4.58 2.12 -4.37
C ARG A 74 -5.04 1.06 -5.37
N MET A 75 -5.28 -0.17 -4.94
CA MET A 75 -5.80 -1.25 -5.81
C MET A 75 -7.17 -0.89 -6.41
N ARG A 76 -8.03 -0.20 -5.67
CA ARG A 76 -9.34 0.26 -6.18
C ARG A 76 -9.19 1.39 -7.19
N GLU A 77 -8.27 2.31 -6.97
CA GLU A 77 -7.95 3.38 -7.92
C GLU A 77 -7.36 2.81 -9.21
N GLU A 78 -6.42 1.87 -9.12
CA GLU A 78 -5.83 1.18 -10.27
C GLU A 78 -6.91 0.46 -11.10
N ARG A 79 -7.84 -0.27 -10.45
CA ARG A 79 -8.97 -0.92 -11.14
C ARG A 79 -9.96 0.07 -11.76
N ARG A 80 -10.14 1.25 -11.16
CA ARG A 80 -11.01 2.30 -11.69
C ARG A 80 -10.42 2.92 -12.96
N GLY A 81 -9.09 2.92 -13.09
CA GLY A 81 -8.40 3.54 -14.22
C GLY A 81 -8.64 5.06 -14.28
N SER A 82 -8.33 5.65 -15.44
CA SER A 82 -8.55 7.07 -15.73
C SER A 82 -9.95 7.39 -16.25
N ASP A 83 -10.91 6.47 -16.12
CA ASP A 83 -12.24 6.65 -16.68
C ASP A 83 -12.97 7.81 -15.99
N THR A 84 -13.45 8.74 -16.80
CA THR A 84 -14.30 9.82 -16.31
C THR A 84 -15.63 9.25 -15.82
N VAL A 85 -16.36 10.03 -15.01
CA VAL A 85 -17.67 9.60 -14.49
C VAL A 85 -18.63 9.33 -15.66
N GLU A 86 -18.54 10.13 -16.72
CA GLU A 86 -19.33 10.02 -17.94
C GLU A 86 -19.07 8.69 -18.67
N GLN A 87 -17.80 8.32 -18.87
CA GLN A 87 -17.41 7.07 -19.52
C GLN A 87 -17.92 5.84 -18.73
N ARG A 88 -17.86 5.91 -17.39
CA ARG A 88 -18.39 4.86 -16.51
C ARG A 88 -19.91 4.77 -16.61
N LEU A 89 -20.59 5.91 -16.59
CA LEU A 89 -22.05 5.95 -16.71
C LEU A 89 -22.51 5.39 -18.06
N GLU A 90 -21.86 5.80 -19.15
CA GLU A 90 -22.17 5.28 -20.48
C GLU A 90 -21.97 3.76 -20.56
N THR A 91 -20.86 3.25 -20.06
CA THR A 91 -20.56 1.80 -20.05
C THR A 91 -21.63 1.02 -19.29
N LEU A 92 -22.04 1.52 -18.12
CA LEU A 92 -23.09 0.90 -17.30
C LEU A 92 -24.45 0.92 -18.02
N LEU A 93 -24.84 2.05 -18.61
CA LEU A 93 -26.11 2.19 -19.34
C LEU A 93 -26.16 1.31 -20.58
N ARG A 94 -25.07 1.24 -21.36
CA ARG A 94 -24.96 0.32 -22.50
C ARG A 94 -25.08 -1.14 -22.08
N GLY A 95 -24.42 -1.53 -21.00
CA GLY A 95 -24.50 -2.89 -20.45
C GLY A 95 -25.91 -3.26 -19.95
N PHE A 96 -26.63 -2.28 -19.39
CA PHE A 96 -28.02 -2.47 -18.95
C PHE A 96 -28.98 -2.61 -20.14
N CYS A 97 -28.92 -1.69 -21.11
CA CYS A 97 -29.80 -1.71 -22.28
C CYS A 97 -29.49 -2.88 -23.25
N GLY A 98 -28.27 -3.43 -23.21
CA GLY A 98 -27.84 -4.55 -24.06
C GLY A 98 -28.20 -5.94 -23.52
N ARG A 99 -28.65 -6.06 -22.26
CA ARG A 99 -29.15 -7.33 -21.70
C ARG A 99 -30.64 -7.44 -21.98
N ARG A 100 -30.98 -8.12 -23.08
CA ARG A 100 -32.33 -8.61 -23.39
C ARG A 100 -32.50 -10.04 -22.87
#